data_AF-A0A1F7GJ74-F1
#
_entry.id   AF-A0A1F7GJ74-F1
#
_cell.length_a   1.000
_cell.length_b   1.000
_cell.length_c   1.000
_cell.angle_alpha   90.00
_cell.angle_beta   90.00
_cell.angle_gamma   90.00
#
_symmetry.space_group_name_H-M   'P 1'
#
loop_
_entity.id
_entity.type
_entity.pdbx_description
1 polymer ?
#
loop_
_entity_poly.entity_id
_entity_poly.type
_entity_poly.pdbx_seq_one_letter_code
_entity_poly.pdbx_strand_id
1 'polypeptide(L)' 'MIPKSKEDLLEEILTIIRKNPGIRPSELNQLLGIPHTWPLRKELIKRGLIRKEKRGSAVYYYSQKS' A
#
# COMPACT_ATOMS: atom_id res chain seq x y z
N MET A 1 15.63 -15.47 9.19
CA MET A 1 14.78 -14.39 8.64
C MET A 1 14.86 -13.24 9.62
N ILE A 2 15.42 -12.09 9.22
CA ILE A 2 15.40 -10.89 10.07
C ILE A 2 13.96 -10.35 10.03
N PRO A 3 13.30 -10.08 11.18
CA PRO A 3 11.97 -9.49 11.16
C PRO A 3 12.05 -8.12 10.46
N LYS A 4 11.29 -7.93 9.38
CA LYS A 4 11.18 -6.63 8.72
C LYS A 4 10.64 -5.61 9.73
N SER A 5 11.29 -4.46 9.82
CA SER A 5 10.78 -3.37 10.65
C SER A 5 9.47 -2.84 10.06
N LYS A 6 8.71 -2.09 10.87
CA LYS A 6 7.52 -1.39 10.37
C LYS A 6 7.86 -0.45 9.21
N GLU A 7 9.01 0.21 9.27
CA GLU A 7 9.41 1.19 8.26
C GLU A 7 9.79 0.51 6.94
N ASP A 8 10.49 -0.63 7.00
CA ASP A 8 10.80 -1.44 5.81
C ASP A 8 9.52 -1.89 5.08
N LEU A 9 8.50 -2.30 5.85
CA LEU A 9 7.20 -2.69 5.29
C LEU A 9 6.46 -1.50 4.66
N LEU A 10 6.57 -0.30 5.24
CA LEU A 10 5.98 0.91 4.69
C LEU A 10 6.64 1.30 3.37
N GLU A 11 7.97 1.25 3.29
CA GLU A 11 8.72 1.51 2.05
C GLU A 11 8.41 0.50 0.96
N GLU A 12 8.30 -0.79 1.31
CA GLU A 12 7.96 -1.85 0.38
C GLU A 12 6.55 -1.68 -0.18
N ILE A 13 5.56 -1.39 0.67
CA ILE A 13 4.18 -1.08 0.23
C ILE A 13 4.18 0.12 -0.71
N LEU A 14 4.89 1.20 -0.35
CA LEU A 14 4.97 2.40 -1.18
C LEU A 14 5.60 2.10 -2.54
N THR A 15 6.66 1.30 -2.57
CA THR A 15 7.34 0.87 -3.79
C THR A 15 6.41 0.06 -4.69
N ILE A 16 5.64 -0.88 -4.12
CA ILE A 16 4.67 -1.68 -4.88
C ILE A 16 3.58 -0.78 -5.49
N ILE A 17 3.04 0.16 -4.71
CA ILE A 17 1.99 1.09 -5.18
C ILE A 17 2.54 2.03 -6.27
N ARG A 18 3.79 2.48 -6.17
CA ARG A 18 4.47 3.28 -7.22
C ARG A 18 4.63 2.49 -8.52
N LYS A 19 5.03 1.22 -8.43
CA LYS A 19 5.19 0.33 -9.59
C LYS A 19 3.85 -0.10 -10.20
N ASN A 20 2.78 -0.12 -9.42
CA ASN A 20 1.45 -0.59 -9.83
C ASN A 20 0.37 0.46 -9.48
N PRO A 21 0.29 1.59 -10.21
CA PRO A 21 -0.74 2.59 -9.98
C PRO A 21 -2.14 2.00 -10.18
N GLY A 22 -3.01 2.16 -9.19
CA GLY A 22 -4.34 1.55 -9.21
C GLY A 22 -4.35 0.11 -8.72
N ILE A 23 -3.37 -0.31 -7.90
CA ILE A 23 -3.42 -1.63 -7.27
C ILE A 23 -4.54 -1.72 -6.24
N ARG A 24 -5.24 -2.87 -6.18
CA ARG A 24 -6.28 -3.14 -5.17
C ARG A 24 -5.68 -3.66 -3.87
N PRO A 25 -6.38 -3.53 -2.72
CA PRO A 25 -6.01 -4.14 -1.45
C PRO A 25 -5.60 -5.62 -1.54
N SER A 26 -6.35 -6.42 -2.29
CA SER A 26 -6.12 -7.87 -2.42
C SER A 26 -4.86 -8.18 -3.19
N GLU A 27 -4.61 -7.46 -4.28
CA GLU A 27 -3.41 -7.60 -5.12
C GLU A 27 -2.16 -7.18 -4.34
N LEU A 28 -2.25 -6.08 -3.58
CA LEU A 28 -1.16 -5.64 -2.71
C LEU A 28 -0.82 -6.70 -1.66
N ASN A 29 -1.84 -7.27 -0.99
CA ASN A 29 -1.61 -8.33 0.01
C ASN A 29 -0.98 -9.58 -0.61
N GLN A 30 -1.38 -9.95 -1.83
CA GLN A 30 -0.79 -11.08 -2.55
C GLN A 30 0.68 -10.84 -2.88
N LEU A 31 1.04 -9.64 -3.38
CA LEU A 31 2.43 -9.30 -3.69
C LEU A 31 3.32 -9.25 -2.44
N LEU A 32 2.77 -8.81 -1.31
CA LEU A 32 3.51 -8.76 -0.04
C LEU A 32 3.59 -10.12 0.66
N GLY A 33 2.73 -11.07 0.31
CA GLY A 33 2.54 -12.30 1.08
C GLY A 33 2.02 -12.05 2.49
N ILE A 34 1.44 -10.87 2.77
CA ILE A 34 0.97 -10.45 4.09
C ILE A 34 -0.53 -10.14 4.04
N PRO A 35 -1.36 -10.87 4.80
CA PRO A 35 -2.77 -10.51 4.94
C PRO A 35 -2.93 -9.27 5.81
N HIS A 36 -4.02 -8.51 5.62
CA HIS A 36 -4.42 -7.39 6.49
C HIS A 36 -3.43 -6.21 6.61
N THR A 37 -2.86 -5.74 5.49
CA THR A 37 -1.97 -4.55 5.45
C THR A 37 -2.67 -3.19 5.67
N TRP A 38 -3.91 -3.18 6.16
CA TRP A 38 -4.71 -1.95 6.27
C TRP A 38 -4.08 -0.89 7.21
N PRO A 39 -3.56 -1.24 8.41
CA PRO A 39 -2.91 -0.26 9.28
C PRO A 39 -1.72 0.44 8.62
N LEU A 40 -0.93 -0.31 7.84
CA LEU A 40 0.24 0.23 7.12
C LEU A 40 -0.17 1.16 5.99
N ARG A 41 -1.18 0.78 5.19
CA ARG A 41 -1.74 1.66 4.16
C ARG A 41 -2.35 2.93 4.74
N LYS A 42 -3.05 2.82 5.88
CA LYS A 42 -3.62 3.98 6.59
C LYS A 42 -2.53 4.95 7.04
N GLU A 43 -1.40 4.43 7.52
CA GLU A 43 -0.22 5.23 7.87
C GLU A 43 0.34 5.96 6.64
N LEU A 44 0.54 5.28 5.51
CA LEU A 44 1.01 5.92 4.27
C LEU A 44 0.05 6.99 3.73
N ILE A 45 -1.27 6.79 3.88
CA ILE A 45 -2.28 7.80 3.56
C ILE A 45 -2.13 9.01 4.48
N LYS A 46 -1.98 8.79 5.80
CA LYS A 46 -1.81 9.86 6.78
C LYS A 46 -0.55 10.68 6.50
N ARG A 47 0.52 10.03 6.03
CA ARG A 47 1.78 10.68 5.62
C ARG A 47 1.69 11.38 4.25
N GLY A 48 0.57 11.28 3.53
CA GLY A 48 0.41 11.88 2.20
C GLY A 48 1.27 11.23 1.12
N LEU A 49 1.70 9.98 1.31
CA LEU A 49 2.56 9.26 0.36
C LEU A 49 1.75 8.48 -0.67
N ILE A 50 0.53 8.07 -0.30
CA ILE A 50 -0.41 7.39 -1.18
C ILE A 50 -1.80 7.97 -1.00
N ARG A 51 -2.63 7.83 -2.03
CA ARG A 51 -4.06 8.13 -2.00
C ARG A 51 -4.87 6.90 -2.36
N LYS A 52 -6.10 6.84 -1.86
CA LYS A 52 -7.08 5.81 -2.26
C LYS A 52 -8.18 6.45 -3.09
N GLU A 53 -8.59 5.78 -4.16
CA GLU A 53 -9.80 6.09 -4.93
C GLU A 53 -10.81 4.96 -4.77
N LYS A 54 -12.08 5.30 -4.62
CA LYS A 54 -13.18 4.32 -4.67
C LYS A 54 -13.85 4.41 -6.04
N ARG A 55 -13.98 3.29 -6.74
CA ARG A 55 -14.72 3.18 -8.00
C ARG A 55 -15.72 2.03 -7.86
N GLY A 56 -17.00 2.38 -7.74
CA GLY A 56 -18.05 1.41 -7.37
C GLY A 56 -17.79 0.80 -5.99
N SER A 57 -17.78 -0.53 -5.90
CA SER A 57 -17.44 -1.27 -4.67
C SER A 57 -15.93 -1.45 -4.45
N ALA A 58 -15.10 -1.17 -5.45
CA ALA A 58 -13.66 -1.41 -5.41
C ALA A 58 -12.87 -0.19 -4.92
N VAL A 59 -11.74 -0.47 -4.26
CA VAL A 59 -10.79 0.53 -3.78
C VAL A 59 -9.45 0.33 -4.47
N TYR A 60 -8.84 1.42 -4.92
CA TYR A 60 -7.61 1.45 -5.69
C TYR A 60 -6.61 2.40 -5.02
N TYR A 61 -5.32 2.04 -5.02
CA TYR A 61 -4.27 2.87 -4.45
C TYR A 61 -3.36 3.46 -5.51
N TYR A 62 -2.96 4.71 -5.30
CA TYR A 62 -2.04 5.43 -6.17
C TYR A 62 -0.99 6.12 -5.30
N SER A 63 0.25 6.19 -5.77
CA SER A 63 1.25 7.04 -5.13
C SER A 63 0.88 8.50 -5.31
N GLN A 64 1.06 9.30 -4.27
CA GLN A 64 1.02 10.74 -4.41
C GLN A 64 2.34 11.16 -5.06
N LYS A 65 2.29 11.99 -6.11
CA LYS A 65 3.53 12.56 -6.67
C LYS A 65 4.16 13.39 -5.55
N SER A 66 5.35 12.99 -5.11
CA SER A 66 6.25 13.88 -4.36
C SER A 66 6.75 14.97 -5.29
#